data_AF-A0A8S3VBX3-F1
#
_entry.id   AF-A0A8S3VBX3-F1
#
_cell.length_a   1.000
_cell.length_b   1.000
_cell.length_c   1.000
_cell.angle_alpha   90.00
_cell.angle_beta   90.00
_cell.angle_gamma   90.00
#
_symmetry.space_group_name_H-M   'P 1'
#
loop_
_entity.id
_entity.type
_entity.pdbx_description
1 polymer ?
#
loop_
_entity_poly.entity_id
_entity_poly.type
_entity_poly.pdbx_seq_one_letter_code
_entity_poly.pdbx_strand_id
1 'polypeptide(L)'
;MTISLKLSGIMTFEFKWRPPPLCGAVPADNNYIAKPGDKVAARVRSDDEENWILAEVVSFIASANKYDVDDIDADEGKERHTLSKRRIVALPIWKANPETDPAALFGKGSLVLALYPQTTCFYRALIHEPPKKQGDEYSVLFEDTSYPDGYSPPLMVAQRYVILCKEDKKK
;
A
#
# COMPACT_ATOMS: atom_id res chain seq x y z
N MET A 1 22.57 11.91 -7.30
CA MET A 1 23.41 13.12 -7.38
C MET A 1 22.80 14.00 -8.45
N THR A 2 22.14 15.08 -8.05
CA THR A 2 21.62 16.08 -9.00
C THR A 2 22.50 17.31 -8.84
N ILE A 3 23.10 17.78 -9.93
CA ILE A 3 23.92 18.98 -9.92
C ILE A 3 22.99 20.16 -10.23
N SER A 4 22.90 21.13 -9.32
CA SER A 4 22.22 22.39 -9.57
C SER A 4 23.19 23.54 -9.34
N LEU A 5 23.44 24.33 -10.39
CA LEU A 5 24.23 25.55 -10.32
C LEU A 5 23.29 26.72 -9.99
N LYS A 6 23.39 27.27 -8.79
CA LYS A 6 22.79 28.59 -8.50
C LYS A 6 23.71 29.70 -9.01
N LEU A 7 23.09 30.80 -9.44
CA LEU A 7 23.69 32.02 -10.00
C LEU A 7 24.82 32.66 -9.17
N SER A 8 25.05 32.21 -7.92
CA SER A 8 26.09 32.71 -7.02
C SER A 8 27.44 31.97 -7.07
N GLY A 9 27.62 30.97 -7.95
CA GLY A 9 28.90 30.28 -8.12
C GLY A 9 29.28 29.31 -6.99
N ILE A 10 28.36 29.04 -6.05
CA ILE A 10 28.56 28.09 -4.96
C ILE A 10 28.02 26.72 -5.42
N MET A 11 28.91 25.74 -5.54
CA MET A 11 28.54 24.36 -5.88
C MET A 11 28.00 23.66 -4.62
N THR A 12 26.68 23.64 -4.44
CA THR A 12 26.04 22.95 -3.32
C THR A 12 25.79 21.49 -3.70
N PHE A 13 26.39 20.55 -2.97
CA PHE A 13 26.09 19.12 -3.09
C PHE A 13 24.82 18.81 -2.30
N GLU A 14 23.70 18.62 -2.99
CA GLU A 14 22.47 18.15 -2.36
C GLU A 14 22.46 16.61 -2.40
N PHE A 15 22.81 15.97 -1.28
CA PHE A 15 22.63 14.53 -1.09
C PHE A 15 21.15 14.23 -0.93
N LYS A 16 20.40 14.18 -2.04
CA LYS A 16 19.02 13.74 -2.03
C LYS A 16 18.99 12.22 -1.95
N TRP A 17 18.92 11.70 -0.71
CA TRP A 17 18.66 10.29 -0.47
C TRP A 17 17.29 9.95 -1.06
N ARG A 18 17.19 8.81 -1.76
CA ARG A 18 15.89 8.34 -2.24
C ARG A 18 15.26 7.50 -1.13
N PRO A 19 13.97 7.70 -0.83
CA PRO A 19 13.25 6.83 0.09
C PRO A 19 13.43 5.37 -0.31
N PRO A 20 13.70 4.47 0.65
CA PRO A 20 13.91 3.06 0.35
C PRO A 20 12.60 2.40 -0.13
N PRO A 21 12.67 1.22 -0.78
CA PRO A 21 11.50 0.39 -1.05
C PRO A 21 10.64 0.20 0.20
N LEU A 22 9.31 0.18 0.03
CA LEU A 22 8.34 0.05 1.12
C LEU A 22 8.33 1.23 2.11
N CYS A 23 8.87 2.39 1.72
CA CYS A 23 8.63 3.67 2.39
C CYS A 23 7.42 4.38 1.75
N GLY A 24 6.32 4.50 2.49
CA GLY A 24 5.08 5.08 1.98
C GLY A 24 4.64 4.45 0.66
N ALA A 25 4.51 5.26 -0.39
CA ALA A 25 4.09 4.86 -1.73
C ALA A 25 5.22 4.22 -2.58
N VAL A 26 6.45 4.12 -2.08
CA VAL A 26 7.57 3.54 -2.83
C VAL A 26 7.36 2.02 -2.94
N PRO A 27 7.24 1.47 -4.16
CA PRO A 27 6.95 0.05 -4.33
C PRO A 27 8.09 -0.83 -3.83
N ALA A 28 7.76 -2.08 -3.48
CA ALA A 28 8.77 -3.10 -3.25
C ALA A 28 9.55 -3.40 -4.54
N ASP A 29 10.80 -3.86 -4.39
CA ASP A 29 11.57 -4.38 -5.52
C ASP A 29 10.89 -5.61 -6.13
N ASN A 30 11.07 -5.83 -7.43
CA ASN A 30 10.41 -6.95 -8.14
C ASN A 30 10.79 -8.33 -7.57
N ASN A 31 12.00 -8.46 -7.04
CA ASN A 31 12.51 -9.68 -6.40
C ASN A 31 12.23 -9.72 -4.89
N TYR A 32 11.56 -8.70 -4.32
CA TYR A 32 11.23 -8.68 -2.89
C TYR A 32 10.43 -9.92 -2.51
N ILE A 33 10.82 -10.55 -1.40
CA ILE A 33 10.13 -11.66 -0.76
C ILE A 33 9.78 -11.26 0.67
N ALA A 34 8.49 -11.21 0.99
CA ALA A 34 8.02 -10.92 2.33
C ALA A 34 8.36 -12.08 3.28
N LYS A 35 8.73 -11.76 4.51
CA LYS A 35 9.16 -12.73 5.52
C LYS A 35 7.97 -13.26 6.33
N PRO A 36 8.08 -14.45 6.94
CA PRO A 36 7.09 -14.91 7.91
C PRO A 36 6.85 -13.85 8.99
N GLY A 37 5.58 -13.58 9.29
CA GLY A 37 5.12 -12.53 10.20
C GLY A 37 4.88 -11.16 9.54
N ASP A 38 5.33 -10.94 8.30
CA ASP A 38 5.04 -9.70 7.59
C ASP A 38 3.54 -9.60 7.28
N LYS A 39 2.96 -8.41 7.50
CA LYS A 39 1.60 -8.12 7.08
C LYS A 39 1.57 -7.72 5.60
N VAL A 40 0.61 -8.26 4.86
CA VAL A 40 0.43 -8.06 3.42
C VAL A 40 -1.04 -7.84 3.09
N ALA A 41 -1.31 -7.18 1.97
CA ALA A 41 -2.62 -7.29 1.33
C ALA A 41 -2.61 -8.52 0.40
N ALA A 42 -3.60 -9.40 0.55
CA ALA A 42 -3.72 -10.65 -0.18
C ALA A 42 -5.02 -10.68 -0.98
N ARG A 43 -4.94 -10.94 -2.28
CA ARG A 43 -6.10 -11.07 -3.17
C ARG A 43 -6.65 -12.49 -3.16
N VAL A 44 -7.57 -12.76 -2.25
CA VAL A 44 -8.28 -14.03 -2.11
C VAL A 44 -9.50 -14.08 -3.02
N ARG A 45 -10.01 -15.28 -3.29
CA ARG A 45 -11.25 -15.49 -4.05
C ARG A 45 -12.22 -16.26 -3.18
N SER A 46 -13.43 -15.73 -2.99
CA SER A 46 -14.54 -16.38 -2.29
C SER A 46 -15.79 -16.23 -3.15
N ASP A 47 -16.53 -17.33 -3.37
CA ASP A 47 -17.87 -17.33 -3.98
C ASP A 47 -18.06 -16.34 -5.17
N ASP A 48 -17.12 -16.40 -6.11
CA ASP A 48 -17.02 -15.59 -7.34
C ASP A 48 -16.64 -14.10 -7.21
N GLU A 49 -16.36 -13.62 -6.01
CA GLU A 49 -15.79 -12.30 -5.75
C GLU A 49 -14.29 -12.40 -5.37
N GLU A 50 -13.49 -11.45 -5.87
CA GLU A 50 -12.09 -11.31 -5.45
C GLU A 50 -11.97 -10.18 -4.42
N ASN A 51 -11.57 -10.54 -3.20
CA ASN A 51 -11.41 -9.59 -2.10
C ASN A 51 -9.94 -9.43 -1.75
N TRP A 52 -9.54 -8.20 -1.40
CA TRP A 52 -8.22 -7.93 -0.83
C TRP A 52 -8.34 -7.91 0.68
N ILE A 53 -7.69 -8.86 1.36
CA ILE A 53 -7.69 -8.97 2.82
C ILE A 53 -6.33 -8.61 3.40
N LEU A 54 -6.31 -8.20 4.65
CA LEU A 54 -5.12 -8.10 5.47
C LEU A 54 -4.73 -9.51 5.93
N ALA A 55 -3.53 -9.94 5.57
CA ALA A 55 -3.05 -11.27 5.89
C ALA A 55 -1.63 -11.21 6.48
N GLU A 56 -1.26 -12.25 7.20
CA GLU A 56 0.09 -12.48 7.70
C GLU A 56 0.80 -13.53 6.84
N VAL A 57 2.03 -13.23 6.41
CA VAL A 57 2.86 -14.21 5.69
C VAL A 57 3.29 -15.31 6.63
N VAL A 58 3.15 -16.55 6.17
CA VAL A 58 3.60 -17.74 6.91
C VAL A 58 4.81 -18.36 6.24
N SER A 59 4.78 -18.51 4.92
CA SER A 59 5.90 -19.07 4.17
C SER A 59 5.92 -18.58 2.73
N PHE A 60 7.09 -18.65 2.09
CA PHE A 60 7.22 -18.48 0.65
C PHE A 60 7.72 -19.79 0.02
N ILE A 61 6.93 -20.34 -0.89
CA ILE A 61 7.21 -21.59 -1.61
C ILE A 61 7.90 -21.23 -2.93
N ALA A 62 9.23 -21.16 -2.89
CA ALA A 62 10.04 -20.70 -4.03
C ALA A 62 9.84 -21.52 -5.31
N SER A 63 9.66 -22.84 -5.19
CA SER A 63 9.45 -23.75 -6.34
C SER A 63 8.15 -23.46 -7.11
N ALA A 64 7.12 -22.95 -6.42
CA ALA A 64 5.82 -22.65 -7.00
C ALA A 64 5.59 -21.13 -7.19
N ASN A 65 6.50 -20.29 -6.70
CA ASN A 65 6.35 -18.83 -6.62
C ASN A 65 5.02 -18.42 -5.95
N LYS A 66 4.71 -19.07 -4.82
CA LYS A 66 3.49 -18.86 -4.02
C LYS A 66 3.84 -18.50 -2.58
N TYR A 67 2.93 -17.82 -1.91
CA TYR A 67 2.95 -17.59 -0.48
C TYR A 67 1.85 -18.40 0.20
N ASP A 68 2.16 -18.85 1.40
CA ASP A 68 1.15 -19.20 2.40
C ASP A 68 0.91 -17.97 3.27
N VAL A 69 -0.34 -17.57 3.41
CA VAL A 69 -0.76 -16.45 4.25
C VAL A 69 -1.96 -16.84 5.12
N ASP A 70 -2.02 -16.32 6.35
CA ASP A 70 -3.18 -16.47 7.23
C ASP A 70 -4.00 -15.17 7.22
N ASP A 71 -5.32 -15.26 7.06
CA ASP A 71 -6.22 -14.14 7.35
C ASP A 71 -6.07 -13.71 8.83
N ILE A 72 -6.05 -12.40 9.09
CA ILE A 72 -5.95 -11.87 10.44
C ILE A 72 -7.29 -11.84 11.20
N ASP A 73 -8.42 -11.96 10.51
CA ASP A 73 -9.78 -11.88 11.09
C ASP A 73 -10.39 -13.24 11.44
N ALA A 74 -9.66 -14.34 11.19
CA ALA A 74 -10.18 -15.69 11.43
C ALA A 74 -10.17 -16.02 12.94
N ASP A 75 -11.34 -15.93 13.56
CA ASP A 75 -11.53 -15.97 15.03
C ASP A 75 -10.97 -17.24 15.72
N GLU A 76 -11.03 -18.43 15.13
CA GLU A 76 -10.57 -19.67 15.83
C GLU A 76 -9.97 -20.75 14.90
N GLY A 77 -9.36 -20.32 13.80
CA GLY A 77 -8.63 -21.21 12.91
C GLY A 77 -8.07 -20.41 11.76
N LYS A 78 -6.76 -20.12 11.81
CA LYS A 78 -6.01 -19.41 10.77
C LYS A 78 -6.48 -19.88 9.38
N GLU A 79 -7.31 -19.08 8.71
CA GLU A 79 -7.73 -19.40 7.35
C GLU A 79 -6.50 -19.22 6.45
N ARG A 80 -5.88 -20.36 6.13
CA ARG A 80 -4.64 -20.41 5.36
C ARG A 80 -4.95 -20.39 3.88
N HIS A 81 -4.44 -19.39 3.19
CA HIS A 81 -4.48 -19.31 1.73
C HIS A 81 -3.10 -19.52 1.12
N THR A 82 -3.02 -20.37 0.08
CA THR A 82 -1.82 -20.50 -0.75
C THR A 82 -1.99 -19.74 -2.07
N LEU A 83 -1.38 -18.56 -2.18
CA LEU A 83 -1.61 -17.60 -3.26
C LEU A 83 -0.36 -17.36 -4.10
N SER A 84 -0.51 -17.13 -5.41
CA SER A 84 0.62 -16.72 -6.28
C SER A 84 1.21 -15.39 -5.82
N LYS A 85 2.54 -15.19 -5.95
CA LYS A 85 3.23 -13.92 -5.60
C LYS A 85 2.54 -12.66 -6.15
N ARG A 86 1.94 -12.72 -7.35
CA ARG A 86 1.21 -11.60 -7.97
C ARG A 86 -0.06 -11.15 -7.23
N ARG A 87 -0.62 -12.00 -6.36
CA ARG A 87 -1.80 -11.72 -5.52
C ARG A 87 -1.41 -11.16 -4.15
N ILE A 88 -0.12 -10.97 -3.90
CA ILE A 88 0.41 -10.46 -2.64
C ILE A 88 1.02 -9.09 -2.87
N VAL A 89 0.63 -8.11 -2.06
CA VAL A 89 1.24 -6.78 -2.00
C VAL A 89 1.77 -6.56 -0.59
N ALA A 90 3.08 -6.35 -0.48
CA ALA A 90 3.70 -6.01 0.80
C ALA A 90 3.24 -4.63 1.26
N LEU A 91 2.90 -4.51 2.55
CA LEU A 91 2.56 -3.22 3.13
C LEU A 91 3.82 -2.37 3.34
N PRO A 92 3.69 -1.03 3.35
CA PRO A 92 4.80 -0.15 3.70
C PRO A 92 5.36 -0.50 5.09
N ILE A 93 6.68 -0.59 5.18
CA ILE A 93 7.43 -0.83 6.42
C ILE A 93 7.71 0.52 7.11
N TRP A 94 7.92 1.57 6.32
CA TRP A 94 8.25 2.91 6.81
C TRP A 94 7.17 3.91 6.40
N LYS A 95 6.88 4.86 7.30
CA LYS A 95 6.10 6.05 6.95
C LYS A 95 6.99 7.02 6.19
N ALA A 96 6.50 7.57 5.08
CA ALA A 96 7.14 8.71 4.44
C ALA A 96 6.85 9.97 5.26
N ASN A 97 7.88 10.78 5.51
CA ASN A 97 7.73 12.08 6.16
C ASN A 97 7.29 13.11 5.09
N PRO A 98 6.12 13.75 5.23
CA PRO A 98 5.64 14.72 4.23
C PRO A 98 6.58 15.90 3.99
N GLU A 99 7.37 16.29 4.99
CA GLU A 99 8.26 17.45 4.92
C GLU A 99 9.55 17.14 4.15
N THR A 100 10.08 15.93 4.30
CA THR A 100 11.37 15.54 3.69
C THR A 100 11.21 14.68 2.45
N ASP A 101 10.16 13.85 2.40
CA ASP A 101 9.97 12.82 1.38
C ASP A 101 8.55 12.84 0.77
N PRO A 102 8.02 14.00 0.33
CA PRO A 102 6.65 14.09 -0.20
C PRO A 102 6.43 13.24 -1.46
N ALA A 103 7.49 12.95 -2.21
CA ALA A 103 7.44 12.08 -3.39
C ALA A 103 7.21 10.60 -3.05
N ALA A 104 7.37 10.20 -1.79
CA ALA A 104 7.04 8.87 -1.29
C ALA A 104 5.62 8.80 -0.68
N LEU A 105 4.76 9.78 -0.96
CA LEU A 105 3.34 9.74 -0.63
C LEU A 105 2.50 9.63 -1.90
N PHE A 106 1.32 9.01 -1.80
CA PHE A 106 0.33 9.06 -2.86
C PHE A 106 -0.26 10.47 -2.93
N GLY A 107 -0.29 11.07 -4.12
CA GLY A 107 -0.84 12.41 -4.32
C GLY A 107 -2.37 12.41 -4.34
N LYS A 108 -3.00 13.58 -4.13
CA LYS A 108 -4.46 13.76 -4.28
C LYS A 108 -4.96 13.24 -5.63
N GLY A 109 -6.07 12.51 -5.61
CA GLY A 109 -6.66 11.86 -6.78
C GLY A 109 -6.01 10.53 -7.19
N SER A 110 -4.96 10.08 -6.50
CA SER A 110 -4.36 8.76 -6.79
C SER A 110 -5.35 7.66 -6.43
N LEU A 111 -5.53 6.70 -7.35
CA LEU A 111 -6.26 5.47 -7.09
C LEU A 111 -5.39 4.50 -6.28
N VAL A 112 -5.92 4.07 -5.13
CA VAL A 112 -5.23 3.19 -4.16
C VAL A 112 -6.16 2.07 -3.73
N LEU A 113 -5.58 1.04 -3.12
CA LEU A 113 -6.31 0.15 -2.22
C LEU A 113 -6.03 0.61 -0.79
N ALA A 114 -7.07 0.83 -0.01
CA ALA A 114 -6.97 1.27 1.38
C ALA A 114 -7.76 0.32 2.29
N LEU A 115 -7.25 0.03 3.48
CA LEU A 115 -7.98 -0.75 4.48
C LEU A 115 -9.18 0.08 4.97
N TYR A 116 -10.39 -0.48 4.88
CA TYR A 116 -11.58 0.21 5.37
C TYR A 116 -11.55 0.30 6.90
N PRO A 117 -11.99 1.41 7.51
CA PRO A 117 -11.93 1.56 8.96
C PRO A 117 -12.65 0.43 9.70
N GLN A 118 -12.01 -0.10 10.75
CA GLN A 118 -12.54 -1.17 11.61
C GLN A 118 -12.78 -2.51 10.89
N THR A 119 -12.16 -2.74 9.73
CA THR A 119 -12.20 -4.04 9.05
C THR A 119 -10.81 -4.54 8.73
N THR A 120 -10.75 -5.75 8.17
CA THR A 120 -9.54 -6.42 7.70
C THR A 120 -9.48 -6.48 6.17
N CYS A 121 -10.29 -5.67 5.47
CA CYS A 121 -10.42 -5.68 4.01
C CYS A 121 -9.97 -4.36 3.37
N PHE A 122 -9.30 -4.47 2.22
CA PHE A 122 -8.88 -3.34 1.40
C PHE A 122 -9.85 -3.12 0.25
N TYR A 123 -10.21 -1.87 0.02
CA TYR A 123 -11.13 -1.44 -1.04
C TYR A 123 -10.51 -0.34 -1.87
N ARG A 124 -11.06 -0.16 -3.08
CA ARG A 124 -10.65 0.91 -3.98
C ARG A 124 -11.02 2.26 -3.39
N ALA A 125 -10.07 3.18 -3.41
CA ALA A 125 -10.28 4.53 -2.91
C ALA A 125 -9.44 5.55 -3.69
N LEU A 126 -9.88 6.80 -3.68
CA LEU A 126 -9.10 7.95 -4.14
C LEU A 126 -8.49 8.69 -2.96
N ILE A 127 -7.23 9.11 -3.08
CA ILE A 127 -6.64 10.02 -2.10
C ILE A 127 -7.37 11.37 -2.15
N HIS A 128 -8.05 11.74 -1.07
CA HIS A 128 -8.62 13.07 -0.90
C HIS A 128 -7.53 14.08 -0.53
N GLU A 129 -6.74 13.76 0.51
CA GLU A 129 -5.59 14.54 0.96
C GLU A 129 -4.46 13.62 1.47
N PRO A 130 -3.20 13.86 1.10
CA PRO A 130 -2.05 13.20 1.71
C PRO A 130 -1.76 13.77 3.12
N PRO A 131 -1.06 13.01 3.99
CA PRO A 131 -0.55 13.50 5.27
C PRO A 131 0.26 14.79 5.09
N LYS A 132 0.04 15.79 5.95
CA LYS A 132 0.78 17.06 5.92
C LYS A 132 1.89 17.11 6.97
N LYS A 133 1.74 16.34 8.06
CA LYS A 133 2.72 16.17 9.14
C LYS A 133 2.99 14.68 9.39
N GLN A 134 4.08 14.37 10.09
CA GLN A 134 4.52 12.98 10.36
C GLN A 134 3.47 12.11 11.09
N GLY A 135 2.61 12.72 11.90
CA GLY A 135 1.55 12.04 12.65
C GLY A 135 0.24 11.88 11.88
N ASP A 136 0.09 12.57 10.74
CA ASP A 136 -1.15 12.59 9.99
C ASP A 136 -1.34 11.29 9.19
N GLU A 137 -2.61 10.99 8.90
CA GLU A 137 -3.03 9.88 8.07
C GLU A 137 -3.46 10.38 6.68
N TYR A 138 -3.63 9.46 5.73
CA TYR A 138 -4.29 9.83 4.48
C TYR A 138 -5.77 10.09 4.77
N SER A 139 -6.33 11.09 4.09
CA SER A 139 -7.77 11.19 3.92
C SER A 139 -8.13 10.57 2.56
N VAL A 140 -9.04 9.61 2.53
CA VAL A 140 -9.42 8.86 1.31
C VAL A 140 -10.94 8.85 1.10
N LEU A 141 -11.35 8.71 -0.15
CA LEU A 141 -12.74 8.51 -0.57
C LEU A 141 -12.88 7.10 -1.13
N PHE A 142 -13.60 6.21 -0.45
CA PHE A 142 -13.82 4.85 -0.94
C PHE A 142 -14.86 4.83 -2.05
N GLU A 143 -14.69 3.98 -3.06
CA GLU A 143 -15.74 3.71 -4.05
C GLU A 143 -16.93 3.03 -3.33
N ASP A 144 -18.09 3.68 -3.33
CA ASP A 144 -19.30 3.21 -2.63
C ASP A 144 -20.56 3.69 -3.37
N THR A 145 -21.27 2.74 -3.99
CA THR A 145 -22.47 3.00 -4.80
C THR A 145 -23.70 3.39 -3.98
N SER A 146 -23.64 3.33 -2.66
CA SER A 146 -24.72 3.83 -1.80
C SER A 146 -24.77 5.36 -1.75
N TYR A 147 -23.67 6.04 -2.11
CA TYR A 147 -23.62 7.50 -2.19
C TYR A 147 -23.95 8.01 -3.60
N PRO A 148 -24.61 9.18 -3.74
CA PRO A 148 -25.02 9.71 -5.04
C PRO A 148 -23.89 9.98 -6.03
N ASP A 149 -22.70 10.33 -5.54
CA ASP A 149 -21.49 10.56 -6.34
C ASP A 149 -20.61 9.31 -6.48
N GLY A 150 -21.02 8.20 -5.87
CA GLY A 150 -20.31 6.93 -5.90
C GLY A 150 -19.11 6.85 -4.96
N TYR A 151 -18.96 7.80 -4.02
CA TYR A 151 -17.84 7.82 -3.07
C TYR A 151 -18.28 8.07 -1.63
N SER A 152 -17.57 7.46 -0.68
CA SER A 152 -17.73 7.75 0.74
C SER A 152 -17.34 9.20 1.09
N PRO A 153 -17.80 9.73 2.23
CA PRO A 153 -17.16 10.87 2.86
C PRO A 153 -15.65 10.61 3.11
N PRO A 154 -14.84 11.66 3.35
CA PRO A 154 -13.43 11.47 3.66
C PRO A 154 -13.21 10.66 4.94
N LEU A 155 -12.48 9.55 4.82
CA LEU A 155 -12.11 8.67 5.93
C LEU A 155 -10.58 8.66 6.12
N MET A 156 -10.12 8.54 7.37
CA MET A 156 -8.70 8.55 7.69
C MET A 156 -8.12 7.13 7.65
N VAL A 157 -7.00 6.95 6.95
CA VAL A 157 -6.30 5.66 6.84
C VAL A 157 -4.80 5.87 6.97
N ALA A 158 -4.19 5.16 7.92
CA ALA A 158 -2.75 5.21 8.15
C ALA A 158 -1.94 4.79 6.90
N GLN A 159 -0.77 5.40 6.70
CA GLN A 159 0.09 5.11 5.53
C GLN A 159 0.39 3.62 5.33
N ARG A 160 0.50 2.86 6.43
CA ARG A 160 0.75 1.41 6.41
C ARG A 160 -0.34 0.61 5.69
N TYR A 161 -1.55 1.15 5.63
CA TYR A 161 -2.73 0.48 5.11
C TYR A 161 -3.24 1.09 3.81
N VAL A 162 -2.40 1.88 3.13
CA VAL A 162 -2.66 2.42 1.79
C VAL A 162 -1.59 1.89 0.85
N ILE A 163 -2.00 1.18 -0.19
CA ILE A 163 -1.11 0.54 -1.17
C ILE A 163 -1.53 0.88 -2.60
N LEU A 164 -0.60 0.69 -3.54
CA LEU A 164 -0.86 0.92 -4.95
C LEU A 164 -1.97 0.00 -5.47
N CYS A 165 -3.00 0.56 -6.09
CA CYS A 165 -3.97 -0.21 -6.85
C CYS A 165 -3.36 -0.56 -8.21
N LYS A 166 -3.01 -1.83 -8.42
CA LYS A 166 -2.61 -2.31 -9.74
C LYS A 166 -3.87 -2.62 -10.53
N GLU A 167 -4.21 -1.79 -11.51
CA GLU A 167 -5.26 -2.15 -12.45
C GLU A 167 -4.84 -3.40 -13.23
N ASP A 168 -5.68 -4.42 -13.22
CA ASP A 168 -5.56 -5.52 -14.16
C ASP A 168 -5.85 -4.95 -15.54
N LYS A 169 -4.81 -4.83 -16.39
CA LYS A 169 -5.01 -4.47 -17.80
C LYS A 169 -6.00 -5.48 -18.39
N LYS A 170 -7.24 -5.05 -18.65
CA LYS A 170 -8.20 -5.83 -19.46
C LYS A 170 -7.50 -6.17 -20.77
N LYS A 171 -7.31 -7.47 -21.01
CA LYS A 171 -6.83 -8.00 -22.28
C LYS A 171 -7.92 -7.86 -23.33
#